data_AF-A0A453GV33-F1
#
_entry.id   AF-A0A453GV33-F1
#
_cell.length_a   1.000
_cell.length_b   1.000
_cell.length_c   1.000
_cell.angle_alpha   90.00
_cell.angle_beta   90.00
_cell.angle_gamma   90.00
#
_symmetry.space_group_name_H-M   'P 1'
#
loop_
_entity.id
_entity.type
_entity.pdbx_description
1 polymer ?
#
loop_
_entity_poly.entity_id
_entity_poly.type
_entity_poly.pdbx_seq_one_letter_code
_entity_poly.pdbx_strand_id
1 'polypeptide(L)'
;TAGRSYRLALHPSRRPLRTSPPMALLRLHLLRPPPAPLAAFSSPWRRALPTTRPAAPASRLLCSNHPAAPSSPSPSIVGGLLDYLNESWTQFHATAEAKRQLLAAGFELLSENDDWNLQPGGRYFFTRNMSCLVAFAVGEKYRVGNGFNIIAAHTDSPCLKLKPRSASIKSGHQMVGVQTYGGGLWHTWFDRDLTLAGRVILKAPDGSFKHKLVKVNRPLIRVPTLAIHLDRTVNSEGFKPNLESHLAPLLATKCEETTVNFDDKKGSSSTKTVHHPLLLQVLSEEIGCGSDEIIGMELNVCDTQPSCLGGGKNEFIYSGRLDNLASCYCALKSLMDSSKMPEDLSNEKGIRMIALFDNEEVGSNSMQGAGAPTIFQAMRRIVDSLMHQSMGEGALERALTSSFLGRIHVYTVCWV
;
A
#
# COMPACT_ATOMS: atom_id res chain seq x y z
N THR A 1 -58.01 -25.89 -40.89
CA THR A 1 -58.07 -26.29 -39.47
C THR A 1 -57.44 -25.19 -38.63
N ALA A 2 -58.15 -24.77 -37.58
CA ALA A 2 -58.05 -23.50 -36.84
C ALA A 2 -56.69 -23.25 -36.12
N GLY A 3 -56.27 -22.04 -35.71
CA GLY A 3 -56.87 -20.71 -35.75
C GLY A 3 -56.01 -19.64 -35.02
N ARG A 4 -56.08 -18.38 -35.52
CA ARG A 4 -56.02 -17.01 -34.90
C ARG A 4 -54.87 -16.64 -33.93
N SER A 5 -54.01 -15.65 -34.24
CA SER A 5 -54.13 -14.16 -34.11
C SER A 5 -54.16 -13.65 -32.65
N TYR A 6 -53.38 -12.65 -32.20
CA TYR A 6 -53.32 -11.25 -32.67
C TYR A 6 -52.04 -10.48 -32.27
N ARG A 7 -51.66 -9.51 -33.13
CA ARG A 7 -50.84 -8.29 -32.86
C ARG A 7 -51.65 -7.24 -32.08
N LEU A 8 -51.00 -6.34 -31.32
CA LEU A 8 -50.71 -4.94 -31.74
C LEU A 8 -50.05 -4.11 -30.64
N ALA A 9 -49.12 -3.27 -31.08
CA ALA A 9 -48.41 -2.22 -30.33
C ALA A 9 -49.20 -0.90 -30.32
N LEU A 10 -48.86 0.03 -29.41
CA LEU A 10 -48.31 1.37 -29.72
C LEU A 10 -48.28 2.32 -28.48
N HIS A 11 -47.15 3.05 -28.38
CA HIS A 11 -46.81 4.27 -27.60
C HIS A 11 -47.73 5.50 -27.95
N PRO A 12 -47.55 6.77 -27.48
CA PRO A 12 -46.50 7.44 -26.67
C PRO A 12 -46.96 8.54 -25.62
N SER A 13 -45.96 9.07 -24.88
CA SER A 13 -45.71 10.44 -24.34
C SER A 13 -46.75 11.25 -23.52
N ARG A 14 -46.29 11.82 -22.37
CA ARG A 14 -46.38 13.25 -21.94
C ARG A 14 -45.85 13.51 -20.50
N ARG A 15 -45.00 14.52 -20.32
CA ARG A 15 -44.81 15.38 -19.11
C ARG A 15 -45.62 16.69 -19.35
N PRO A 16 -45.94 17.63 -18.39
CA PRO A 16 -45.09 18.19 -17.32
C PRO A 16 -45.82 18.75 -16.04
N LEU A 17 -45.07 19.57 -15.23
CA LEU A 17 -45.46 20.61 -14.21
C LEU A 17 -45.41 20.21 -12.70
N ARG A 18 -44.47 20.80 -11.91
CA ARG A 18 -44.58 21.94 -10.91
C ARG A 18 -45.29 21.51 -9.61
N THR A 19 -44.95 21.85 -8.36
CA THR A 19 -44.21 22.96 -7.69
C THR A 19 -43.97 22.61 -6.20
N SER A 20 -42.95 23.26 -5.60
CA SER A 20 -42.44 23.31 -4.20
C SER A 20 -43.49 23.69 -3.11
N PRO A 21 -43.22 23.67 -1.76
CA PRO A 21 -42.06 24.27 -1.05
C PRO A 21 -41.50 23.51 0.20
N PRO A 22 -40.42 24.02 0.84
CA PRO A 22 -39.72 23.39 1.95
C PRO A 22 -40.18 23.85 3.35
N MET A 23 -40.02 22.97 4.35
CA MET A 23 -40.19 23.28 5.77
C MET A 23 -39.03 24.13 6.28
N ALA A 24 -39.40 25.20 6.98
CA ALA A 24 -38.55 26.25 7.49
C ALA A 24 -38.27 26.08 9.00
N LEU A 25 -37.03 26.43 9.35
CA LEU A 25 -36.54 27.01 10.61
C LEU A 25 -36.76 26.29 11.95
N LEU A 26 -35.62 25.99 12.61
CA LEU A 26 -35.26 26.74 13.83
C LEU A 26 -33.73 26.84 13.97
N ARG A 27 -33.20 28.05 13.76
CA ARG A 27 -31.82 28.44 14.11
C ARG A 27 -31.84 28.98 15.54
N LEU A 28 -31.02 28.41 16.42
CA LEU A 28 -30.67 29.00 17.71
C LEU A 28 -29.47 29.95 17.51
N HIS A 29 -29.68 31.20 17.87
CA HIS A 29 -28.64 32.22 17.99
C HIS A 29 -27.82 31.99 19.27
N LEU A 30 -26.51 31.81 19.12
CA LEU A 30 -25.56 32.00 20.22
C LEU A 30 -24.66 33.18 19.87
N LEU A 31 -24.79 34.23 20.69
CA LEU A 31 -24.07 35.49 20.63
C LEU A 31 -22.60 35.25 21.04
N ARG A 32 -21.66 35.71 20.21
CA ARG A 32 -20.22 35.80 20.52
C ARG A 32 -19.91 37.22 21.04
N PRO A 33 -19.10 37.37 22.11
CA PRO A 33 -18.61 38.68 22.54
C PRO A 33 -17.42 39.17 21.69
N PRO A 34 -17.16 40.49 21.65
CA PRO A 34 -16.22 41.14 20.74
C PRO A 34 -14.74 41.06 21.21
N PRO A 35 -13.76 41.24 20.30
CA PRO A 35 -12.34 41.30 20.66
C PRO A 35 -11.91 42.72 21.07
N ALA A 36 -10.99 42.82 22.02
CA ALA A 36 -10.29 44.05 22.43
C ALA A 36 -8.92 44.19 21.71
N PRO A 37 -8.38 45.41 21.52
CA PRO A 37 -7.30 45.67 20.56
C PRO A 37 -5.88 45.70 21.14
N LEU A 38 -4.94 45.29 20.27
CA LEU A 38 -3.54 45.72 20.03
C LEU A 38 -2.66 46.23 21.19
N ALA A 39 -1.49 45.58 21.33
CA ALA A 39 -0.26 46.26 21.75
C ALA A 39 0.92 45.80 20.86
N ALA A 40 1.46 46.77 20.13
CA ALA A 40 2.69 46.65 19.35
C ALA A 40 3.90 46.76 20.30
N PHE A 41 4.86 45.84 20.18
CA PHE A 41 6.21 46.04 20.68
C PHE A 41 7.16 46.04 19.49
N SER A 42 7.80 47.18 19.29
CA SER A 42 8.89 47.41 18.36
C SER A 42 10.23 47.35 19.09
N SER A 43 11.30 47.35 18.28
CA SER A 43 12.70 47.70 18.59
C SER A 43 13.70 46.52 18.51
N PRO A 44 14.98 46.81 18.18
CA PRO A 44 15.66 46.16 17.06
C PRO A 44 17.02 45.56 17.42
N TRP A 45 17.47 44.52 16.70
CA TRP A 45 18.87 44.12 16.73
C TRP A 45 19.44 43.92 15.31
N ARG A 46 20.49 44.70 15.03
CA ARG A 46 21.32 44.68 13.83
C ARG A 46 22.61 43.89 14.08
N ARG A 47 23.08 43.21 13.01
CA ARG A 47 24.46 42.77 12.69
C ARG A 47 25.06 41.68 13.61
N ALA A 48 25.88 40.74 13.15
CA ALA A 48 26.81 40.73 12.01
C ALA A 48 27.05 39.33 11.44
N LEU A 49 27.46 39.28 10.16
CA LEU A 49 28.14 38.15 9.50
C LEU A 49 29.57 38.01 10.04
N PRO A 50 30.20 36.82 9.86
CA PRO A 50 31.40 36.84 9.03
C PRO A 50 31.51 35.71 7.99
N THR A 51 32.34 36.06 7.03
CA THR A 51 32.86 35.46 5.79
C THR A 51 33.44 34.04 5.85
N THR A 52 33.36 33.40 4.68
CA THR A 52 34.14 32.28 4.09
C THR A 52 35.67 32.45 4.28
N ARG A 53 36.61 31.48 4.21
CA ARG A 53 36.88 30.14 3.61
C ARG A 53 38.31 29.71 4.12
N PRO A 54 39.02 28.60 3.72
CA PRO A 54 38.69 27.29 3.12
C PRO A 54 39.30 26.05 3.86
N ALA A 55 39.03 24.84 3.31
CA ALA A 55 39.44 23.46 3.70
C ALA A 55 40.97 23.18 3.59
N ALA A 56 41.60 22.08 4.05
CA ALA A 56 41.29 20.64 4.21
C ALA A 56 42.41 19.95 5.09
N PRO A 57 42.67 18.63 5.01
CA PRO A 57 41.92 17.46 5.50
C PRO A 57 42.64 16.76 6.68
N ALA A 58 41.92 16.06 7.57
CA ALA A 58 42.56 15.19 8.58
C ALA A 58 41.88 13.82 8.65
N SER A 59 42.70 12.81 8.39
CA SER A 59 42.44 11.39 8.35
C SER A 59 41.90 10.85 9.67
N ARG A 60 40.80 10.08 9.62
CA ARG A 60 40.23 9.39 10.79
C ARG A 60 41.08 8.17 11.13
N LEU A 61 41.75 8.20 12.28
CA LEU A 61 42.31 7.03 12.95
C LEU A 61 41.19 6.30 13.73
N LEU A 62 41.05 5.02 13.43
CA LEU A 62 40.21 4.05 14.12
C LEU A 62 40.83 3.68 15.46
N CYS A 63 40.14 3.94 16.56
CA CYS A 63 40.32 3.22 17.82
C CYS A 63 38.93 2.91 18.40
N SER A 64 38.50 1.67 18.21
CA SER A 64 37.31 1.08 18.84
C SER A 64 37.69 0.61 20.25
N ASN A 65 36.98 1.12 21.26
CA ASN A 65 36.83 0.48 22.56
C ASN A 65 35.44 0.86 23.09
N HIS A 66 34.42 0.08 22.71
CA HIS A 66 33.12 0.13 23.37
C HIS A 66 32.99 -1.07 24.32
N PRO A 67 32.60 -0.86 25.59
CA PRO A 67 32.27 -1.95 26.50
C PRO A 67 31.01 -2.67 26.00
N ALA A 68 30.96 -3.98 26.26
CA ALA A 68 29.87 -4.86 25.84
C ALA A 68 28.49 -4.25 26.16
N ALA A 69 27.67 -4.10 25.13
CA ALA A 69 26.30 -3.63 25.25
C ALA A 69 25.45 -4.67 26.01
N PRO A 70 24.59 -4.24 26.95
CA PRO A 70 23.63 -5.13 27.59
C PRO A 70 22.63 -5.64 26.53
N SER A 71 22.23 -6.91 26.67
CA SER A 71 21.24 -7.61 25.85
C SER A 71 20.07 -6.70 25.48
N SER A 72 19.89 -6.43 24.18
CA SER A 72 18.81 -5.60 23.64
C SER A 72 17.45 -6.11 24.13
N PRO A 73 16.58 -5.26 24.72
CA PRO A 73 15.20 -5.65 25.00
C PRO A 73 14.51 -5.98 23.68
N SER A 74 13.61 -6.97 23.71
CA SER A 74 12.71 -7.25 22.58
C SER A 74 12.05 -5.95 22.11
N PRO A 75 12.03 -5.65 20.80
CA PRO A 75 11.45 -4.40 20.31
C PRO A 75 9.99 -4.29 20.77
N SER A 76 9.58 -3.09 21.22
CA SER A 76 8.21 -2.85 21.64
C SER A 76 7.23 -3.09 20.48
N ILE A 77 5.99 -3.49 20.78
CA ILE A 77 4.94 -3.72 19.75
C ILE A 77 4.82 -2.51 18.83
N VAL A 78 4.85 -1.31 19.41
CA VAL A 78 4.79 -0.03 18.69
C VAL A 78 6.01 0.18 17.80
N GLY A 79 7.23 -0.08 18.31
CA GLY A 79 8.44 0.02 17.50
C GLY A 79 8.39 -0.91 16.29
N GLY A 80 8.01 -2.18 16.50
CA GLY A 80 7.87 -3.14 15.40
C GLY A 80 6.76 -2.77 14.40
N LEU A 81 5.67 -2.12 14.83
CA LEU A 81 4.65 -1.60 13.93
C LEU A 81 5.20 -0.46 13.07
N LEU A 82 5.94 0.48 13.66
CA LEU A 82 6.57 1.57 12.91
C LEU A 82 7.56 1.04 11.87
N ASP A 83 8.38 0.06 12.24
CA ASP A 83 9.31 -0.59 11.31
C ASP A 83 8.55 -1.29 10.17
N TYR A 84 7.48 -2.03 10.50
CA TYR A 84 6.63 -2.67 9.49
C TYR A 84 6.02 -1.65 8.52
N LEU A 85 5.48 -0.53 9.01
CA LEU A 85 4.89 0.53 8.19
C LEU A 85 5.92 1.24 7.28
N ASN A 86 7.14 1.42 7.78
CA ASN A 86 8.24 2.07 7.07
C ASN A 86 8.87 1.19 5.99
N GLU A 87 8.76 -0.14 6.11
CA GLU A 87 9.12 -1.06 5.02
C GLU A 87 7.96 -1.33 4.07
N SER A 88 6.71 -1.26 4.53
CA SER A 88 5.50 -1.59 3.76
C SER A 88 4.97 -0.41 2.93
N TRP A 89 5.74 0.05 1.94
CA TRP A 89 5.37 1.21 1.10
C TRP A 89 4.22 0.93 0.13
N THR A 90 4.10 -0.32 -0.32
CA THR A 90 3.04 -0.81 -1.21
C THR A 90 2.59 -2.20 -0.74
N GLN A 91 1.47 -2.68 -1.28
CA GLN A 91 0.99 -4.05 -1.06
C GLN A 91 2.06 -5.13 -1.33
N PHE A 92 2.95 -4.88 -2.29
CA PHE A 92 4.06 -5.78 -2.59
C PHE A 92 5.14 -5.77 -1.51
N HIS A 93 5.46 -4.59 -0.98
CA HIS A 93 6.42 -4.46 0.12
C HIS A 93 5.85 -4.97 1.44
N ALA A 94 4.55 -4.75 1.70
CA ALA A 94 3.86 -5.28 2.88
C ALA A 94 3.90 -6.82 2.92
N THR A 95 3.65 -7.46 1.77
CA THR A 95 3.75 -8.90 1.62
C THR A 95 5.18 -9.40 1.74
N ALA A 96 6.14 -8.69 1.14
CA ALA A 96 7.56 -9.05 1.24
C ALA A 96 8.10 -8.94 2.68
N GLU A 97 7.69 -7.91 3.42
CA GLU A 97 8.06 -7.72 4.81
C GLU A 97 7.41 -8.77 5.71
N ALA A 98 6.13 -9.08 5.50
CA ALA A 98 5.46 -10.18 6.20
C ALA A 98 6.15 -11.53 5.94
N LYS A 99 6.49 -11.81 4.68
CA LYS A 99 7.29 -12.98 4.29
C LYS A 99 8.64 -13.02 5.00
N ARG A 100 9.36 -11.90 5.07
CA ARG A 100 10.67 -11.80 5.75
C ARG A 100 10.54 -12.14 7.24
N GLN A 101 9.52 -11.60 7.91
CA GLN A 101 9.27 -11.87 9.33
C GLN A 101 8.87 -13.33 9.59
N LEU A 102 8.01 -13.92 8.75
CA LEU A 102 7.62 -15.33 8.87
C LEU A 102 8.80 -16.28 8.70
N LEU A 103 9.65 -16.04 7.70
CA LEU A 103 10.89 -16.82 7.51
C LEU A 103 11.80 -16.69 8.74
N ALA A 104 11.97 -15.48 9.28
CA ALA A 104 12.76 -15.26 10.49
C ALA A 104 12.14 -15.93 11.74
N ALA A 105 10.82 -16.10 11.78
CA ALA A 105 10.11 -16.85 12.81
C ALA A 105 10.16 -18.38 12.60
N GLY A 106 10.75 -18.85 11.50
CA GLY A 106 10.88 -20.28 11.17
C GLY A 106 9.62 -20.90 10.59
N PHE A 107 8.80 -20.11 9.90
CA PHE A 107 7.74 -20.64 9.02
C PHE A 107 8.36 -21.05 7.68
N GLU A 108 7.84 -22.13 7.11
CA GLU A 108 8.26 -22.65 5.81
C GLU A 108 7.45 -22.00 4.66
N LEU A 109 8.15 -21.55 3.61
CA LEU A 109 7.52 -21.03 2.40
C LEU A 109 7.06 -22.19 1.51
N LEU A 110 5.76 -22.25 1.27
CA LEU A 110 5.13 -23.16 0.34
C LEU A 110 4.99 -22.51 -1.04
N SER A 111 5.14 -23.34 -2.07
CA SER A 111 4.80 -23.03 -3.45
C SER A 111 3.37 -23.48 -3.73
N GLU A 112 2.56 -22.62 -4.34
CA GLU A 112 1.20 -23.01 -4.70
C GLU A 112 1.15 -24.03 -5.85
N ASN A 113 2.24 -24.18 -6.60
CA ASN A 113 2.34 -25.08 -7.76
C ASN A 113 2.79 -26.50 -7.38
N ASP A 114 3.26 -26.70 -6.15
CA ASP A 114 3.80 -27.98 -5.69
C ASP A 114 2.82 -28.67 -4.73
N ASP A 115 2.97 -29.99 -4.57
CA ASP A 115 2.30 -30.74 -3.51
C ASP A 115 2.82 -30.31 -2.13
N TRP A 116 1.94 -30.29 -1.13
CA TRP A 116 2.30 -29.89 0.23
C TRP A 116 2.45 -31.11 1.14
N ASN A 117 3.56 -31.17 1.88
CA ASN A 117 3.80 -32.17 2.91
C ASN A 117 3.68 -31.52 4.31
N LEU A 118 2.45 -31.25 4.72
CA LEU A 118 2.17 -30.59 5.99
C LEU A 118 2.22 -31.58 7.16
N GLN A 119 2.67 -31.10 8.32
CA GLN A 119 2.77 -31.91 9.53
C GLN A 119 2.08 -31.22 10.71
N PRO A 120 1.45 -31.97 11.64
CA PRO A 120 1.06 -31.43 12.94
C PRO A 120 2.25 -30.75 13.65
N GLY A 121 2.03 -29.60 14.27
CA GLY A 121 3.09 -28.75 14.82
C GLY A 121 3.84 -27.89 13.79
N GLY A 122 3.61 -28.11 12.49
CA GLY A 122 4.26 -27.36 11.41
C GLY A 122 3.71 -25.95 11.22
N ARG A 123 4.55 -25.07 10.65
CA ARG A 123 4.24 -23.64 10.42
C ARG A 123 4.61 -23.27 9.00
N TYR A 124 3.65 -22.75 8.24
CA TYR A 124 3.77 -22.62 6.80
C TYR A 124 3.13 -21.34 6.30
N PHE A 125 3.55 -20.87 5.12
CA PHE A 125 2.89 -19.77 4.44
C PHE A 125 3.11 -19.83 2.94
N PHE A 126 2.25 -19.19 2.16
CA PHE A 126 2.46 -18.95 0.74
C PHE A 126 2.06 -17.53 0.37
N THR A 127 2.49 -17.08 -0.81
CA THR A 127 2.14 -15.78 -1.37
C THR A 127 1.54 -15.93 -2.75
N ARG A 128 0.57 -15.06 -3.08
CA ARG A 128 -0.04 -14.98 -4.40
C ARG A 128 0.15 -13.58 -4.99
N ASN A 129 0.57 -13.51 -6.25
CA ASN A 129 0.87 -12.24 -6.95
C ASN A 129 1.91 -11.32 -6.25
N MET A 130 2.64 -11.81 -5.24
CA MET A 130 3.48 -11.00 -4.35
C MET A 130 2.73 -9.93 -3.54
N SER A 131 1.40 -9.90 -3.55
CA SER A 131 0.59 -8.91 -2.83
C SER A 131 -0.43 -9.50 -1.87
N CYS A 132 -0.64 -10.83 -1.93
CA CYS A 132 -1.45 -11.56 -0.96
C CYS A 132 -0.59 -12.60 -0.25
N LEU A 133 -0.85 -12.81 1.04
CA LEU A 133 -0.14 -13.78 1.88
C LEU A 133 -1.13 -14.55 2.76
N VAL A 134 -0.98 -15.86 2.79
CA VAL A 134 -1.68 -16.74 3.73
C VAL A 134 -0.64 -17.49 4.54
N ALA A 135 -0.69 -17.38 5.86
CA ALA A 135 0.19 -18.10 6.79
C ALA A 135 -0.63 -18.86 7.81
N PHE A 136 -0.14 -20.02 8.23
CA PHE A 136 -0.83 -20.87 9.19
C PHE A 136 0.11 -21.74 10.02
N ALA A 137 -0.33 -22.09 11.21
CA ALA A 137 0.31 -23.02 12.13
C ALA A 137 -0.66 -24.17 12.46
N VAL A 138 -0.20 -25.40 12.30
CA VAL A 138 -0.99 -26.61 12.53
C VAL A 138 -0.81 -27.04 13.98
N GLY A 139 -1.90 -27.17 14.75
CA GLY A 139 -1.83 -27.69 16.10
C GLY A 139 -1.29 -29.12 16.15
N GLU A 140 -0.52 -29.47 17.18
CA GLU A 140 0.07 -30.81 17.31
C GLU A 140 -1.01 -31.88 17.56
N LYS A 141 -2.14 -31.50 18.16
CA LYS A 141 -3.33 -32.35 18.36
C LYS A 141 -4.37 -32.17 17.26
N TYR A 142 -4.00 -31.56 16.14
CA TYR A 142 -4.91 -31.44 15.01
C TYR A 142 -5.36 -32.82 14.52
N ARG A 143 -6.66 -32.92 14.22
CA ARG A 143 -7.27 -34.07 13.57
C ARG A 143 -8.13 -33.55 12.43
N VAL A 144 -8.20 -34.33 11.36
CA VAL A 144 -9.01 -34.01 10.18
C VAL A 144 -10.46 -33.73 10.60
N GLY A 145 -10.97 -32.55 10.19
CA GLY A 145 -12.28 -32.04 10.58
C GLY A 145 -12.27 -31.07 11.76
N ASN A 146 -11.15 -30.90 12.48
CA ASN A 146 -10.98 -29.79 13.40
C ASN A 146 -10.94 -28.46 12.64
N GLY A 147 -11.37 -27.40 13.32
CA GLY A 147 -11.56 -26.08 12.72
C GLY A 147 -10.31 -25.23 12.57
N PHE A 148 -10.52 -24.09 11.91
CA PHE A 148 -9.54 -23.03 11.67
C PHE A 148 -9.90 -21.79 12.49
N ASN A 149 -8.89 -21.18 13.11
CA ASN A 149 -8.97 -19.86 13.74
C ASN A 149 -8.30 -18.86 12.82
N ILE A 150 -9.10 -18.12 12.05
CA ILE A 150 -8.60 -17.29 10.94
C ILE A 150 -8.70 -15.81 11.32
N ILE A 151 -7.63 -15.05 11.07
CA ILE A 151 -7.65 -13.58 11.06
C ILE A 151 -7.44 -13.08 9.63
N ALA A 152 -8.35 -12.24 9.14
CA ALA A 152 -8.21 -11.61 7.82
C ALA A 152 -8.02 -10.09 7.90
N ALA A 153 -7.10 -9.57 7.08
CA ALA A 153 -6.81 -8.14 6.87
C ALA A 153 -6.45 -7.89 5.39
N HIS A 154 -6.10 -6.65 5.02
CA HIS A 154 -5.65 -6.33 3.66
C HIS A 154 -4.42 -5.42 3.62
N THR A 155 -3.59 -5.66 2.60
CA THR A 155 -2.26 -5.10 2.40
C THR A 155 -2.26 -3.84 1.54
N ASP A 156 -3.34 -3.58 0.82
CA ASP A 156 -3.52 -2.38 0.03
C ASP A 156 -4.11 -1.22 0.83
N SER A 157 -3.83 -0.02 0.35
CA SER A 157 -4.39 1.24 0.83
C SER A 157 -4.69 2.14 -0.37
N PRO A 158 -5.58 3.14 -0.24
CA PRO A 158 -5.83 4.08 -1.30
C PRO A 158 -4.55 4.83 -1.68
N CYS A 159 -4.25 4.90 -2.98
CA CYS A 159 -3.04 5.54 -3.47
C CYS A 159 -3.18 6.05 -4.90
N LEU A 160 -2.20 6.82 -5.35
CA LEU A 160 -2.01 7.09 -6.77
C LEU A 160 -1.13 5.99 -7.36
N LYS A 161 -1.58 5.35 -8.43
CA LYS A 161 -0.80 4.38 -9.20
C LYS A 161 -0.32 5.00 -10.50
N LEU A 162 0.87 4.61 -10.95
CA LEU A 162 1.38 5.02 -12.24
C LEU A 162 0.48 4.49 -13.37
N LYS A 163 0.13 5.33 -14.34
CA LYS A 163 -0.60 4.87 -15.54
C LYS A 163 0.31 4.00 -16.41
N PRO A 164 -0.25 3.03 -17.17
CA PRO A 164 0.52 2.25 -18.15
C PRO A 164 1.26 3.11 -19.18
N ARG A 165 0.70 4.28 -19.52
CA ARG A 165 1.38 5.35 -20.26
C ARG A 165 1.43 6.58 -19.37
N SER A 166 2.58 6.86 -18.79
CA SER A 166 2.73 7.92 -17.79
C SER A 166 3.46 9.16 -18.30
N ALA A 167 4.17 9.08 -19.43
CA ALA A 167 4.87 10.25 -19.96
C ALA A 167 3.88 11.34 -20.41
N SER A 168 3.99 12.52 -19.81
CA SER A 168 3.30 13.72 -20.29
C SER A 168 4.17 14.96 -20.07
N ILE A 169 3.96 15.98 -20.89
CA ILE A 169 4.67 17.26 -20.82
C ILE A 169 3.64 18.38 -20.77
N LYS A 170 3.80 19.31 -19.83
CA LYS A 170 2.92 20.48 -19.70
C LYS A 170 3.74 21.69 -19.27
N SER A 171 3.61 22.80 -20.00
CA SER A 171 4.27 24.08 -19.68
C SER A 171 5.78 23.93 -19.39
N GLY A 172 6.51 23.17 -20.21
CA GLY A 172 7.95 22.95 -20.02
C GLY A 172 8.34 21.97 -18.90
N HIS A 173 7.39 21.30 -18.25
CA HIS A 173 7.65 20.33 -17.19
C HIS A 173 7.30 18.91 -17.65
N GLN A 174 8.15 17.96 -17.30
CA GLN A 174 7.87 16.53 -17.38
C GLN A 174 6.95 16.16 -16.23
N MET A 175 5.75 15.72 -16.57
CA MET A 175 4.72 15.26 -15.66
C MET A 175 4.60 13.74 -15.74
N VAL A 176 4.16 13.12 -14.65
CA VAL A 176 3.95 11.68 -14.56
C VAL A 176 2.46 11.39 -14.42
N GLY A 177 1.88 10.74 -15.43
CA GLY A 177 0.47 10.36 -15.43
C GLY A 177 0.18 9.29 -14.38
N VAL A 178 -0.78 9.58 -13.51
CA VAL A 178 -1.23 8.70 -12.44
C VAL A 178 -2.73 8.42 -12.54
N GLN A 179 -3.18 7.37 -11.87
CA GLN A 179 -4.58 6.99 -11.71
C GLN A 179 -4.88 6.78 -10.23
N THR A 180 -6.09 7.13 -9.81
CA THR A 180 -6.57 6.90 -8.45
C THR A 180 -6.87 5.42 -8.23
N TYR A 181 -6.44 4.89 -7.09
CA TYR A 181 -6.73 3.53 -6.64
C TYR A 181 -7.38 3.60 -5.26
N GLY A 182 -8.57 3.02 -5.11
CA GLY A 182 -9.37 3.10 -3.88
C GLY A 182 -10.06 4.45 -3.65
N GLY A 183 -10.60 4.63 -2.45
CA GLY A 183 -11.37 5.83 -2.03
C GLY A 183 -10.54 6.90 -1.33
N GLY A 184 -9.40 7.29 -1.89
CA GLY A 184 -8.45 8.18 -1.22
C GLY A 184 -8.95 9.62 -0.99
N LEU A 185 -8.47 10.24 0.10
CA LEU A 185 -8.62 11.68 0.34
C LEU A 185 -7.61 12.46 -0.51
N TRP A 186 -7.86 12.60 -1.81
CA TRP A 186 -6.87 13.07 -2.79
C TRP A 186 -6.27 14.45 -2.52
N HIS A 187 -6.95 15.31 -1.77
CA HIS A 187 -6.40 16.61 -1.39
C HIS A 187 -5.16 16.49 -0.47
N THR A 188 -5.03 15.40 0.31
CA THR A 188 -3.89 15.21 1.23
C THR A 188 -2.60 14.82 0.52
N TRP A 189 -2.69 14.44 -0.76
CA TRP A 189 -1.57 14.07 -1.62
C TRP A 189 -0.88 15.30 -2.25
N PHE A 190 -1.51 16.47 -2.19
CA PHE A 190 -0.91 17.70 -2.66
C PHE A 190 0.17 18.18 -1.69
N ASP A 191 1.21 18.79 -2.24
CA ASP A 191 2.32 19.40 -1.51
C ASP A 191 3.08 18.47 -0.55
N ARG A 192 2.98 17.17 -0.79
CA ARG A 192 3.80 16.13 -0.17
C ARG A 192 5.08 15.89 -0.97
N ASP A 193 6.11 15.47 -0.25
CA ASP A 193 7.35 14.97 -0.85
C ASP A 193 7.13 13.51 -1.21
N LEU A 194 6.84 13.26 -2.49
CA LEU A 194 6.40 11.96 -2.98
C LEU A 194 7.50 11.26 -3.74
N THR A 195 7.38 9.95 -3.84
CA THR A 195 8.26 9.09 -4.62
C THR A 195 7.51 7.89 -5.19
N LEU A 196 8.22 6.96 -5.82
CA LEU A 196 7.66 5.75 -6.43
C LEU A 196 8.23 4.49 -5.77
N ALA A 197 7.33 3.55 -5.50
CA ALA A 197 7.70 2.20 -5.10
C ALA A 197 6.71 1.18 -5.67
N GLY A 198 7.15 -0.06 -5.81
CA GLY A 198 6.29 -1.15 -6.31
C GLY A 198 7.11 -2.30 -6.84
N ARG A 199 6.67 -2.88 -7.96
CA ARG A 199 7.41 -3.94 -8.67
C ARG A 199 7.69 -3.55 -10.11
N VAL A 200 8.83 -4.03 -10.61
CA VAL A 200 9.18 -4.05 -12.02
C VAL A 200 9.26 -5.49 -12.51
N ILE A 201 8.97 -5.70 -13.78
CA ILE A 201 9.14 -6.97 -14.49
C ILE A 201 10.35 -6.80 -15.39
N LEU A 202 11.37 -7.61 -15.13
CA LEU A 202 12.62 -7.62 -15.87
C LEU A 202 12.63 -8.81 -16.83
N LYS A 203 13.15 -8.60 -18.03
CA LYS A 203 13.43 -9.67 -18.99
C LYS A 203 14.90 -10.06 -18.88
N ALA A 204 15.17 -11.29 -18.45
CA ALA A 204 16.52 -11.82 -18.35
C ALA A 204 17.09 -12.18 -19.74
N PRO A 205 18.43 -12.31 -19.88
CA PRO A 205 19.07 -12.66 -21.15
C PRO A 205 18.63 -14.02 -21.73
N ASP A 206 18.21 -14.95 -20.87
CA ASP A 206 17.68 -16.27 -21.25
C ASP A 206 16.21 -16.22 -21.74
N GLY A 207 15.60 -15.03 -21.76
CA GLY A 207 14.20 -14.82 -22.16
C GLY A 207 13.19 -15.01 -21.04
N SER A 208 13.61 -15.41 -19.83
CA SER A 208 12.74 -15.53 -18.66
C SER A 208 12.35 -14.16 -18.09
N PHE A 209 11.25 -14.12 -17.33
CA PHE A 209 10.79 -12.91 -16.66
C PHE A 209 10.95 -13.02 -15.15
N LYS A 210 11.41 -11.94 -14.53
CA LYS A 210 11.61 -11.87 -13.08
C LYS A 210 10.95 -10.61 -12.53
N HIS A 211 10.25 -10.76 -11.41
CA HIS A 211 9.73 -9.63 -10.66
C HIS A 211 10.78 -9.13 -9.68
N LYS A 212 10.99 -7.81 -9.61
CA LYS A 212 11.87 -7.17 -8.63
C LYS A 212 11.14 -6.01 -7.96
N LEU A 213 11.28 -5.90 -6.64
CA LEU A 213 10.78 -4.74 -5.92
C LEU A 213 11.69 -3.55 -6.15
N VAL A 214 11.10 -2.37 -6.23
CA VAL A 214 11.81 -1.10 -6.33
C VAL A 214 11.19 -0.10 -5.35
N LYS A 215 12.05 0.66 -4.67
CA LYS A 215 11.69 1.71 -3.72
C LYS A 215 12.69 2.84 -3.89
N VAL A 216 12.31 3.91 -4.56
CA VAL A 216 13.20 5.07 -4.76
C VAL A 216 13.25 5.88 -3.46
N ASN A 217 14.32 5.72 -2.69
CA ASN A 217 14.40 6.22 -1.31
C ASN A 217 14.81 7.70 -1.20
N ARG A 218 14.12 8.56 -1.94
CA ARG A 218 14.23 10.04 -1.89
C ARG A 218 12.98 10.68 -2.48
N PRO A 219 12.63 11.93 -2.12
CA PRO A 219 11.62 12.69 -2.83
C PRO A 219 11.98 12.78 -4.32
N LEU A 220 11.07 12.31 -5.17
CA LEU A 220 11.26 12.24 -6.62
C LEU A 220 10.23 13.08 -7.38
N ILE A 221 8.99 13.08 -6.91
CA ILE A 221 7.87 13.70 -7.60
C ILE A 221 7.01 14.50 -6.62
N ARG A 222 6.23 15.47 -7.14
CA ARG A 222 5.37 16.32 -6.30
C ARG A 222 4.11 16.75 -7.04
N VAL A 223 2.97 16.74 -6.36
CA VAL A 223 1.72 17.33 -6.85
C VAL A 223 1.56 18.72 -6.21
N PRO A 224 1.92 19.82 -6.88
CA PRO A 224 1.82 21.16 -6.28
C PRO A 224 0.39 21.67 -6.24
N THR A 225 0.02 22.41 -5.19
CA THR A 225 -1.23 23.20 -5.21
C THR A 225 -1.12 24.43 -6.11
N LEU A 226 -2.26 24.91 -6.60
CA LEU A 226 -2.35 26.23 -7.22
C LEU A 226 -2.31 27.31 -6.13
N ALA A 227 -1.52 28.36 -6.34
CA ALA A 227 -1.45 29.46 -5.39
C ALA A 227 -2.83 30.13 -5.20
N ILE A 228 -3.21 30.39 -3.94
CA ILE A 228 -4.50 31.00 -3.56
C ILE A 228 -4.80 32.33 -4.26
N HIS A 229 -3.78 33.08 -4.67
CA HIS A 229 -3.95 34.33 -5.43
C HIS A 229 -4.68 34.11 -6.78
N LEU A 230 -4.55 32.90 -7.35
CA LEU A 230 -5.15 32.46 -8.60
C LEU A 230 -6.42 31.61 -8.39
N ASP A 231 -6.69 31.16 -7.16
CA ASP A 231 -7.92 30.50 -6.74
C ASP A 231 -8.38 31.07 -5.40
N ARG A 232 -9.03 32.23 -5.47
CA ARG A 232 -9.42 33.00 -4.28
C ARG A 232 -10.62 32.38 -3.54
N THR A 233 -11.34 31.45 -4.16
CA THR A 233 -12.56 30.87 -3.58
C THR A 233 -12.30 29.54 -2.87
N VAL A 234 -11.08 28.98 -2.95
CA VAL A 234 -10.72 27.67 -2.35
C VAL A 234 -11.10 27.51 -0.87
N ASN A 235 -10.94 28.57 -0.06
CA ASN A 235 -11.27 28.53 1.37
C ASN A 235 -12.77 28.63 1.66
N SER A 236 -13.55 29.24 0.76
CA SER A 236 -15.01 29.40 0.92
C SER A 236 -15.81 28.30 0.22
N GLU A 237 -15.32 27.78 -0.91
CA GLU A 237 -16.01 26.81 -1.75
C GLU A 237 -15.43 25.39 -1.64
N GLY A 238 -14.29 25.25 -0.98
CA GLY A 238 -13.55 24.01 -0.80
C GLY A 238 -12.58 23.70 -1.94
N PHE A 239 -11.48 23.02 -1.61
CA PHE A 239 -10.51 22.55 -2.60
C PHE A 239 -11.06 21.34 -3.38
N LYS A 240 -11.33 21.54 -4.67
CA LYS A 240 -11.97 20.56 -5.57
C LYS A 240 -11.09 20.24 -6.77
N PRO A 241 -9.94 19.56 -6.58
CA PRO A 241 -9.06 19.23 -7.69
C PRO A 241 -9.76 18.25 -8.65
N ASN A 242 -9.60 18.47 -9.96
CA ASN A 242 -9.94 17.47 -10.94
C ASN A 242 -8.89 16.35 -10.88
N LEU A 243 -9.33 15.12 -10.64
CA LEU A 243 -8.44 13.98 -10.37
C LEU A 243 -7.62 13.54 -11.58
N GLU A 244 -8.01 13.94 -12.80
CA GLU A 244 -7.25 13.66 -14.02
C GLU A 244 -6.24 14.78 -14.31
N SER A 245 -6.68 16.04 -14.29
CA SER A 245 -5.87 17.16 -14.79
C SER A 245 -5.02 17.85 -13.71
N HIS A 246 -5.36 17.71 -12.42
CA HIS A 246 -4.69 18.41 -11.32
C HIS A 246 -3.86 17.49 -10.42
N LEU A 247 -3.95 16.17 -10.60
CA LEU A 247 -3.31 15.18 -9.72
C LEU A 247 -2.01 14.59 -10.29
N ALA A 248 -1.65 14.95 -11.53
CA ALA A 248 -0.43 14.49 -12.17
C ALA A 248 0.79 15.18 -11.52
N PRO A 249 1.71 14.42 -10.88
CA PRO A 249 2.89 15.01 -10.26
C PRO A 249 3.96 15.46 -11.28
N LEU A 250 4.72 16.47 -10.88
CA LEU A 250 5.94 16.93 -11.52
C LEU A 250 7.07 15.93 -11.27
N LEU A 251 7.86 15.62 -12.31
CA LEU A 251 9.10 14.84 -12.21
C LEU A 251 10.34 15.72 -12.38
N ALA A 252 10.38 16.50 -13.46
CA ALA A 252 11.52 17.33 -13.81
C ALA A 252 11.10 18.49 -14.71
N THR A 253 11.91 19.54 -14.78
CA THR A 253 11.83 20.51 -15.88
C THR A 253 12.38 19.86 -17.15
N LYS A 254 11.84 20.21 -18.32
CA LYS A 254 12.49 19.90 -19.58
C LYS A 254 13.76 20.75 -19.64
N CYS A 255 14.94 20.14 -19.52
CA CYS A 255 16.17 20.83 -19.91
C CYS A 255 16.06 21.17 -21.40
N GLU A 256 16.35 22.41 -21.78
CA GLU A 256 16.74 22.68 -23.16
C GLU A 256 17.97 21.81 -23.41
N GLU A 257 17.87 20.88 -24.35
CA GLU A 257 18.98 20.00 -24.73
C GLU A 257 20.17 20.89 -25.10
N THR A 258 21.12 21.06 -24.19
CA THR A 258 22.48 21.40 -24.61
C THR A 258 22.95 20.15 -25.33
N THR A 259 22.98 20.25 -26.64
CA THR A 259 23.41 19.23 -27.60
C THR A 259 24.63 18.47 -27.11
N VAL A 260 24.40 17.31 -26.50
CA VAL A 260 25.38 16.24 -26.47
C VAL A 260 24.87 15.24 -27.51
N ASN A 261 25.40 15.36 -28.72
CA ASN A 261 25.11 14.47 -29.83
C ASN A 261 25.51 13.04 -29.43
N PHE A 262 24.53 12.22 -29.07
CA PHE A 262 24.64 10.79 -29.30
C PHE A 262 24.17 10.55 -30.73
N ASP A 263 25.13 10.20 -31.60
CA ASP A 263 24.90 9.81 -32.98
C ASP A 263 24.00 8.56 -33.02
N ASP A 264 22.68 8.74 -33.09
CA ASP A 264 21.76 7.67 -33.47
C ASP A 264 21.12 7.95 -34.83
N LYS A 265 21.86 7.54 -35.86
CA LYS A 265 21.28 7.20 -37.17
C LYS A 265 20.40 5.96 -37.00
N LYS A 266 19.07 6.13 -36.90
CA LYS A 266 18.07 5.37 -37.68
C LYS A 266 16.64 5.72 -37.24
N GLY A 267 15.83 6.12 -38.21
CA GLY A 267 14.42 5.73 -38.27
C GLY A 267 13.42 6.64 -37.56
N SER A 268 12.99 7.68 -38.27
CA SER A 268 11.75 8.41 -38.04
C SER A 268 10.54 7.47 -37.89
N SER A 269 10.09 7.27 -36.66
CA SER A 269 8.71 6.98 -36.30
C SER A 269 8.49 7.52 -34.89
N SER A 270 7.70 8.60 -34.75
CA SER A 270 7.38 9.23 -33.47
C SER A 270 6.49 8.33 -32.63
N THR A 271 7.04 7.22 -32.17
CA THR A 271 6.43 6.41 -31.12
C THR A 271 6.41 7.28 -29.86
N LYS A 272 5.23 7.80 -29.51
CA LYS A 272 5.02 8.54 -28.26
C LYS A 272 5.59 7.69 -27.12
N THR A 273 6.64 8.19 -26.45
CA THR A 273 7.28 7.54 -25.32
C THR A 273 6.22 7.14 -24.29
N VAL A 274 6.27 5.89 -23.84
CA VAL A 274 5.30 5.34 -22.88
C VAL A 274 5.56 5.91 -21.48
N HIS A 275 6.84 5.98 -21.11
CA HIS A 275 7.36 6.57 -19.88
C HIS A 275 8.50 7.53 -20.23
N HIS A 276 8.79 8.51 -19.36
CA HIS A 276 9.93 9.41 -19.55
C HIS A 276 11.24 8.61 -19.42
N PRO A 277 12.25 8.80 -20.29
CA PRO A 277 13.54 8.11 -20.17
C PRO A 277 14.22 8.34 -18.82
N LEU A 278 14.12 9.56 -18.27
CA LEU A 278 14.62 9.89 -16.93
C LEU A 278 13.98 9.04 -15.82
N LEU A 279 12.67 8.74 -15.93
CA LEU A 279 12.01 7.86 -14.97
C LEU A 279 12.56 6.44 -15.06
N LEU A 280 12.72 5.90 -16.28
CA LEU A 280 13.28 4.56 -16.47
C LEU A 280 14.71 4.47 -15.97
N GLN A 281 15.53 5.51 -16.20
CA GLN A 281 16.88 5.61 -15.69
C GLN A 281 16.92 5.59 -14.16
N VAL A 282 16.10 6.40 -13.48
CA VAL A 282 16.03 6.41 -12.01
C VAL A 282 15.66 5.03 -11.48
N LEU A 283 14.68 4.36 -12.10
CA LEU A 283 14.27 3.02 -11.69
C LEU A 283 15.37 1.99 -11.93
N SER A 284 16.06 2.06 -13.08
CA SER A 284 17.11 1.13 -13.46
C SER A 284 18.37 1.28 -12.59
N GLU A 285 18.72 2.51 -12.22
CA GLU A 285 19.79 2.81 -11.25
C GLU A 285 19.44 2.25 -9.86
N GLU A 286 18.22 2.47 -9.36
CA GLU A 286 17.77 1.96 -8.05
C GLU A 286 17.84 0.42 -7.97
N ILE A 287 17.53 -0.27 -9.06
CA ILE A 287 17.56 -1.73 -9.11
C ILE A 287 18.88 -2.30 -9.64
N GLY A 288 19.79 -1.49 -10.18
CA GLY A 288 21.05 -1.92 -10.77
C GLY A 288 20.90 -2.81 -12.01
N CYS A 289 20.07 -2.41 -12.99
CA CYS A 289 19.96 -3.06 -14.31
C CYS A 289 19.94 -2.05 -15.46
N GLY A 290 19.91 -2.52 -16.70
CA GLY A 290 19.64 -1.69 -17.89
C GLY A 290 18.19 -1.22 -17.93
N SER A 291 17.95 -0.01 -18.46
CA SER A 291 16.60 0.54 -18.58
C SER A 291 15.74 -0.20 -19.61
N ASP A 292 16.36 -0.83 -20.60
CA ASP A 292 15.77 -1.70 -21.62
C ASP A 292 15.37 -3.08 -21.09
N GLU A 293 15.93 -3.51 -19.95
CA GLU A 293 15.54 -4.74 -19.26
C GLU A 293 14.16 -4.62 -18.59
N ILE A 294 13.71 -3.40 -18.28
CA ILE A 294 12.42 -3.12 -17.66
C ILE A 294 11.31 -3.19 -18.73
N ILE A 295 10.57 -4.30 -18.75
CA ILE A 295 9.49 -4.51 -19.72
C ILE A 295 8.09 -4.19 -19.19
N GLY A 296 7.95 -4.03 -17.87
CA GLY A 296 6.68 -3.75 -17.22
C GLY A 296 6.89 -3.26 -15.79
N MET A 297 5.90 -2.53 -15.27
CA MET A 297 5.96 -1.99 -13.91
C MET A 297 4.57 -1.76 -13.33
N GLU A 298 4.47 -1.95 -12.02
CA GLU A 298 3.32 -1.56 -11.21
C GLU A 298 3.85 -0.77 -10.02
N LEU A 299 3.73 0.56 -10.13
CA LEU A 299 4.27 1.50 -9.16
C LEU A 299 3.15 2.31 -8.51
N ASN A 300 3.23 2.44 -7.20
CA ASN A 300 2.43 3.36 -6.42
C ASN A 300 3.28 4.63 -6.16
N VAL A 301 2.60 5.76 -6.05
CA VAL A 301 3.14 6.97 -5.46
C VAL A 301 3.08 6.82 -3.94
N CYS A 302 4.15 7.19 -3.25
CA CYS A 302 4.29 7.05 -1.80
C CYS A 302 4.77 8.37 -1.18
N ASP A 303 4.28 8.72 0.01
CA ASP A 303 4.87 9.76 0.85
C ASP A 303 6.23 9.27 1.38
N THR A 304 7.24 10.12 1.33
CA THR A 304 8.59 9.85 1.84
C THR A 304 8.73 10.13 3.34
N GLN A 305 7.76 10.82 3.94
CA GLN A 305 7.74 11.07 5.38
C GLN A 305 7.66 9.73 6.15
N PRO A 306 8.62 9.41 7.03
CA PRO A 306 8.60 8.17 7.79
C PRO A 306 7.49 8.18 8.85
N SER A 307 6.96 7.00 9.13
CA SER A 307 6.04 6.74 10.23
C SER A 307 6.74 7.00 11.55
N CYS A 308 6.07 7.70 12.48
CA CYS A 308 6.66 8.08 13.76
C CYS A 308 5.64 8.15 14.90
N LEU A 309 6.14 8.33 16.12
CA LEU A 309 5.31 8.74 17.26
C LEU A 309 5.14 10.26 17.29
N GLY A 310 4.00 10.72 17.79
CA GLY A 310 3.68 12.13 17.96
C GLY A 310 2.76 12.41 19.14
N GLY A 311 2.41 13.69 19.30
CA GLY A 311 1.70 14.21 20.46
C GLY A 311 2.63 14.56 21.63
N GLY A 312 2.15 15.38 22.57
CA GLY A 312 2.97 15.88 23.69
C GLY A 312 3.54 14.79 24.60
N LYS A 313 2.99 13.56 24.54
CA LYS A 313 3.44 12.38 25.28
C LYS A 313 3.92 11.23 24.38
N ASN A 314 4.10 11.45 23.07
CA ASN A 314 4.41 10.39 22.10
C ASN A 314 3.37 9.24 22.11
N GLU A 315 2.08 9.58 22.27
CA GLU A 315 0.99 8.61 22.41
C GLU A 315 0.25 8.31 21.11
N PHE A 316 0.52 9.08 20.04
CA PHE A 316 -0.07 8.86 18.72
C PHE A 316 0.93 8.27 17.74
N ILE A 317 0.42 7.47 16.80
CA ILE A 317 1.17 7.00 15.64
C ILE A 317 0.76 7.86 14.43
N TYR A 318 1.72 8.52 13.81
CA TYR A 318 1.53 9.24 12.55
C TYR A 318 2.12 8.41 11.42
N SER A 319 1.27 7.92 10.52
CA SER A 319 1.67 7.10 9.39
C SER A 319 0.62 7.15 8.29
N GLY A 320 1.05 7.07 7.04
CA GLY A 320 0.17 6.63 5.96
C GLY A 320 -0.15 5.14 6.10
N ARG A 321 -1.19 4.66 5.40
CA ARG A 321 -1.48 3.22 5.23
C ARG A 321 -1.79 2.46 6.53
N LEU A 322 -2.09 3.15 7.64
CA LEU A 322 -2.55 2.49 8.87
C LEU A 322 -3.76 1.59 8.58
N ASP A 323 -4.68 2.12 7.78
CA ASP A 323 -5.68 1.35 7.06
C ASP A 323 -5.01 0.61 5.87
N ASN A 324 -4.82 -0.71 5.90
CA ASN A 324 -5.10 -1.65 7.01
C ASN A 324 -3.83 -2.38 7.48
N LEU A 325 -2.65 -1.81 7.21
CA LEU A 325 -1.37 -2.41 7.57
C LEU A 325 -1.17 -2.57 9.07
N ALA A 326 -1.84 -1.74 9.89
CA ALA A 326 -1.86 -1.94 11.34
C ALA A 326 -2.47 -3.30 11.71
N SER A 327 -3.58 -3.68 11.07
CA SER A 327 -4.23 -4.97 11.28
C SER A 327 -3.41 -6.12 10.70
N CYS A 328 -2.78 -5.92 9.53
CA CYS A 328 -1.85 -6.91 8.97
C CYS A 328 -0.71 -7.22 9.94
N TYR A 329 -0.08 -6.18 10.51
CA TYR A 329 1.00 -6.35 11.48
C TYR A 329 0.52 -7.07 12.73
N CYS A 330 -0.62 -6.68 13.31
CA CYS A 330 -1.16 -7.33 14.50
C CYS A 330 -1.53 -8.80 14.25
N ALA A 331 -2.15 -9.11 13.10
CA ALA A 331 -2.46 -10.48 12.69
C ALA A 331 -1.17 -11.31 12.54
N LEU A 332 -0.18 -10.77 11.82
CA LEU A 332 1.12 -11.41 11.62
C LEU A 332 1.84 -11.66 12.95
N LYS A 333 1.94 -10.63 13.79
CA LYS A 333 2.61 -10.69 15.09
C LYS A 333 1.94 -11.68 16.02
N SER A 334 0.61 -11.67 16.10
CA SER A 334 -0.14 -12.63 16.93
C SER A 334 0.03 -14.09 16.47
N LEU A 335 0.05 -14.36 15.17
CA LEU A 335 0.32 -15.70 14.67
C LEU A 335 1.72 -16.17 15.05
N MET A 336 2.74 -15.33 14.82
CA MET A 336 4.13 -15.66 15.17
C MET A 336 4.32 -15.86 16.67
N ASP A 337 3.79 -14.95 17.51
CA ASP A 337 3.96 -15.02 18.96
C ASP A 337 3.20 -16.19 19.58
N SER A 338 2.03 -16.53 19.04
CA SER A 338 1.26 -17.68 19.52
C SER A 338 1.84 -19.01 19.04
N SER A 339 2.76 -19.05 18.09
CA SER A 339 3.32 -20.30 17.55
C SER A 339 4.84 -20.34 17.63
N LYS A 340 5.42 -19.61 18.59
CA LYS A 340 6.86 -19.36 18.65
C LYS A 340 7.61 -20.59 19.16
N MET A 341 7.12 -21.18 20.25
CA MET A 341 7.71 -22.33 20.91
C MET A 341 6.90 -23.59 20.58
N PRO A 342 7.52 -24.79 20.53
CA PRO A 342 6.80 -26.04 20.26
C PRO A 342 5.62 -26.27 21.22
N GLU A 343 5.77 -25.88 22.49
CA GLU A 343 4.76 -26.05 23.51
C GLU A 343 3.48 -25.25 23.21
N ASP A 344 3.57 -24.14 22.46
CA ASP A 344 2.43 -23.29 22.12
C ASP A 344 1.41 -23.98 21.20
N LEU A 345 1.86 -25.00 20.45
CA LEU A 345 1.04 -25.83 19.56
C LEU A 345 0.74 -27.22 20.13
N SER A 346 1.41 -27.63 21.21
CA SER A 346 1.32 -28.99 21.79
C SER A 346 -0.07 -29.41 22.21
N ASN A 347 -0.89 -28.46 22.67
CA ASN A 347 -2.28 -28.68 23.06
C ASN A 347 -3.29 -28.14 22.05
N GLU A 348 -2.82 -27.51 20.97
CA GLU A 348 -3.68 -26.92 19.95
C GLU A 348 -4.31 -28.01 19.09
N LYS A 349 -5.64 -27.89 18.91
CA LYS A 349 -6.44 -28.84 18.12
C LYS A 349 -6.81 -28.27 16.76
N GLY A 350 -6.85 -26.94 16.61
CA GLY A 350 -7.20 -26.28 15.37
C GLY A 350 -5.98 -25.89 14.54
N ILE A 351 -6.25 -25.18 13.45
CA ILE A 351 -5.25 -24.50 12.63
C ILE A 351 -5.37 -23.00 12.90
N ARG A 352 -4.28 -22.36 13.31
CA ARG A 352 -4.23 -20.90 13.44
C ARG A 352 -3.80 -20.33 12.09
N MET A 353 -4.54 -19.38 11.54
CA MET A 353 -4.31 -18.89 10.18
C MET A 353 -4.49 -17.38 10.12
N ILE A 354 -3.69 -16.73 9.27
CA ILE A 354 -3.93 -15.37 8.82
C ILE A 354 -4.04 -15.34 7.29
N ALA A 355 -4.87 -14.44 6.78
CA ALA A 355 -4.99 -14.14 5.36
C ALA A 355 -4.92 -12.63 5.15
N LEU A 356 -3.86 -12.18 4.48
CA LEU A 356 -3.59 -10.78 4.18
C LEU A 356 -3.84 -10.58 2.68
N PHE A 357 -5.00 -10.01 2.34
CA PHE A 357 -5.45 -9.87 0.96
C PHE A 357 -4.97 -8.57 0.31
N ASP A 358 -5.05 -8.49 -1.01
CA ASP A 358 -4.89 -7.25 -1.77
C ASP A 358 -6.25 -6.83 -2.33
N ASN A 359 -6.37 -5.59 -2.81
CA ASN A 359 -7.52 -5.07 -3.55
C ASN A 359 -8.82 -4.93 -2.75
N GLU A 360 -8.76 -4.80 -1.42
CA GLU A 360 -9.94 -4.53 -0.62
C GLU A 360 -10.56 -3.18 -1.00
N GLU A 361 -9.73 -2.17 -1.22
CA GLU A 361 -10.10 -0.78 -1.50
C GLU A 361 -10.85 -0.59 -2.83
N VAL A 362 -10.85 -1.64 -3.67
CA VAL A 362 -11.51 -1.66 -4.98
C VAL A 362 -12.53 -2.81 -5.09
N GLY A 363 -12.95 -3.38 -3.96
CA GLY A 363 -14.04 -4.36 -3.88
C GLY A 363 -13.63 -5.83 -3.85
N SER A 364 -12.34 -6.14 -3.65
CA SER A 364 -11.79 -7.50 -3.46
C SER A 364 -11.96 -8.49 -4.62
N ASN A 365 -12.55 -8.09 -5.75
CA ASN A 365 -12.83 -8.97 -6.87
C ASN A 365 -11.60 -9.15 -7.78
N SER A 366 -10.59 -9.85 -7.28
CA SER A 366 -9.36 -10.21 -8.00
C SER A 366 -8.82 -11.55 -7.48
N MET A 367 -7.86 -12.15 -8.17
CA MET A 367 -7.27 -13.45 -7.80
C MET A 367 -6.52 -13.43 -6.45
N GLN A 368 -6.06 -12.25 -6.04
CA GLN A 368 -5.34 -11.99 -4.78
C GLN A 368 -6.21 -11.29 -3.73
N GLY A 369 -7.45 -10.93 -4.07
CA GLY A 369 -8.40 -10.31 -3.16
C GLY A 369 -9.29 -11.31 -2.44
N ALA A 370 -10.04 -10.82 -1.46
CA ALA A 370 -10.91 -11.64 -0.62
C ALA A 370 -12.11 -12.24 -1.39
N GLY A 371 -12.42 -11.73 -2.59
CA GLY A 371 -13.45 -12.31 -3.47
C GLY A 371 -13.01 -13.59 -4.17
N ALA A 372 -11.70 -13.89 -4.21
CA ALA A 372 -11.20 -15.15 -4.73
C ALA A 372 -11.40 -16.30 -3.73
N PRO A 373 -11.48 -17.55 -4.20
CA PRO A 373 -11.61 -18.72 -3.34
C PRO A 373 -10.31 -19.08 -2.59
N THR A 374 -9.36 -18.14 -2.43
CA THR A 374 -8.02 -18.38 -1.89
C THR A 374 -8.03 -19.04 -0.51
N ILE A 375 -8.84 -18.55 0.44
CA ILE A 375 -8.97 -19.18 1.76
C ILE A 375 -9.54 -20.59 1.63
N PHE A 376 -10.63 -20.77 0.87
CA PHE A 376 -11.25 -22.08 0.70
C PHE A 376 -10.32 -23.09 0.03
N GLN A 377 -9.54 -22.66 -0.95
CA GLN A 377 -8.50 -23.47 -1.60
C GLN A 377 -7.40 -23.84 -0.60
N ALA A 378 -6.92 -22.89 0.21
CA ALA A 378 -5.92 -23.16 1.24
C ALA A 378 -6.46 -24.16 2.28
N MET A 379 -7.66 -23.94 2.81
CA MET A 379 -8.29 -24.84 3.79
C MET A 379 -8.44 -26.25 3.23
N ARG A 380 -8.94 -26.38 2.00
CA ARG A 380 -9.07 -27.66 1.30
C ARG A 380 -7.71 -28.37 1.21
N ARG A 381 -6.69 -27.70 0.66
CA ARG A 381 -5.35 -28.27 0.50
C ARG A 381 -4.70 -28.65 1.83
N ILE A 382 -4.93 -27.87 2.89
CA ILE A 382 -4.41 -28.18 4.24
C ILE A 382 -5.09 -29.43 4.80
N VAL A 383 -6.41 -29.51 4.71
CA VAL A 383 -7.17 -30.69 5.13
C VAL A 383 -6.72 -31.92 4.33
N ASP A 384 -6.65 -31.82 3.01
CA ASP A 384 -6.27 -32.92 2.12
C ASP A 384 -4.82 -33.40 2.39
N SER A 385 -3.87 -32.48 2.62
CA SER A 385 -2.48 -32.83 2.91
C SER A 385 -2.32 -33.55 4.27
N LEU A 386 -3.09 -33.16 5.28
CA LEU A 386 -3.05 -33.74 6.63
C LEU A 386 -3.87 -35.04 6.76
N MET A 387 -4.56 -35.48 5.70
CA MET A 387 -5.32 -36.72 5.69
C MET A 387 -4.41 -37.94 5.44
N HIS A 388 -4.03 -38.65 6.50
CA HIS A 388 -3.39 -39.97 6.39
C HIS A 388 -4.45 -41.09 6.42
N GLN A 389 -4.69 -41.72 5.26
CA GLN A 389 -5.53 -42.91 5.02
C GLN A 389 -6.67 -43.18 6.03
N SER A 390 -7.81 -42.51 5.89
CA SER A 390 -9.14 -43.14 5.82
C SER A 390 -10.23 -42.10 5.58
N MET A 391 -11.22 -42.52 4.79
CA MET A 391 -12.31 -41.73 4.23
C MET A 391 -13.31 -41.34 5.31
N GLY A 392 -13.38 -40.06 5.64
CA GLY A 392 -14.55 -39.46 6.28
C GLY A 392 -15.21 -38.51 5.30
N GLU A 393 -16.45 -38.81 4.88
CA GLU A 393 -17.25 -37.91 4.05
C GLU A 393 -17.30 -36.52 4.68
N GLY A 394 -17.06 -35.47 3.90
CA GLY A 394 -17.29 -34.09 4.37
C GLY A 394 -16.22 -33.52 5.32
N ALA A 395 -14.94 -33.92 5.20
CA ALA A 395 -13.87 -33.46 6.09
C ALA A 395 -13.70 -31.94 6.11
N LEU A 396 -13.73 -31.31 4.92
CA LEU A 396 -13.67 -29.85 4.79
C LEU A 396 -14.91 -29.17 5.39
N GLU A 397 -16.08 -29.74 5.16
CA GLU A 397 -17.38 -29.25 5.63
C GLU A 397 -17.45 -29.24 7.15
N ARG A 398 -16.96 -30.31 7.81
CA ARG A 398 -16.83 -30.34 9.28
C ARG A 398 -15.80 -29.35 9.81
N ALA A 399 -14.68 -29.18 9.11
CA ALA A 399 -13.69 -28.18 9.48
C ALA A 399 -14.28 -26.78 9.39
N LEU A 400 -15.03 -26.47 8.33
CA LEU A 400 -15.72 -25.19 8.13
C LEU A 400 -16.72 -24.90 9.25
N THR A 401 -17.57 -25.86 9.63
CA THR A 401 -18.54 -25.66 10.73
C THR A 401 -17.88 -25.49 12.10
N SER A 402 -16.64 -25.95 12.25
CA SER A 402 -15.83 -25.80 13.47
C SER A 402 -14.88 -24.59 13.43
N SER A 403 -14.92 -23.78 12.37
CA SER A 403 -14.01 -22.65 12.15
C SER A 403 -14.61 -21.32 12.61
N PHE A 404 -13.73 -20.37 12.92
CA PHE A 404 -14.07 -18.99 13.22
C PHE A 404 -13.17 -18.04 12.42
N LEU A 405 -13.77 -16.99 11.82
CA LEU A 405 -13.06 -15.95 11.07
C LEU A 405 -13.26 -14.59 11.77
N GLY A 406 -12.18 -14.07 12.35
CA GLY A 406 -12.10 -12.68 12.78
C GLY A 406 -11.64 -11.79 11.62
N ARG A 407 -12.48 -10.86 11.16
CA ARG A 407 -12.05 -9.80 10.25
C ARG A 407 -11.54 -8.63 11.08
N ILE A 408 -10.29 -8.23 10.88
CA ILE A 408 -9.73 -7.03 11.50
C ILE A 408 -9.56 -5.99 10.40
N HIS A 409 -10.34 -4.94 10.51
CA HIS A 409 -10.26 -3.76 9.68
C HIS A 409 -10.18 -2.57 10.63
N VAL A 410 -9.36 -1.57 10.30
CA VAL A 410 -9.28 -0.36 11.12
C VAL A 410 -10.66 0.30 11.09
N TYR A 411 -11.36 0.32 12.22
CA TYR A 411 -12.47 1.26 12.38
C TYR A 411 -11.83 2.63 12.47
N THR A 412 -11.77 3.34 11.34
CA THR A 412 -11.27 4.71 11.27
C THR A 412 -12.20 5.59 12.10
N VAL A 413 -11.91 5.69 13.39
CA VAL A 413 -12.35 6.82 14.20
C VAL A 413 -11.44 7.96 13.78
N CYS A 414 -11.89 8.73 12.78
CA CYS A 414 -11.37 10.06 12.54
C CYS A 414 -11.48 10.83 13.87
N TRP A 415 -10.39 10.92 14.60
CA TRP A 415 -10.25 11.99 15.59
C TRP A 415 -10.10 13.27 14.78
N VAL A 416 -11.17 14.06 14.81
CA VAL A 416 -11.41 15.33 14.10
C VAL A 416 -10.26 16.29 14.23
#